data_AF-A0A3D4KWU9-F1
#
_entry.id   AF-A0A3D4KWU9-F1
#
_cell.length_a   1.000
_cell.length_b   1.000
_cell.length_c   1.000
_cell.angle_alpha   90.00
_cell.angle_beta   90.00
_cell.angle_gamma   90.00
#
_symmetry.space_group_name_H-M   'P 1'
#
loop_
_entity.id
_entity.type
_entity.pdbx_description
1 polymer ?
#
loop_
_entity_poly.entity_id
_entity_poly.type
_entity_poly.pdbx_seq_one_letter_code
_entity_poly.pdbx_strand_id
1 'polypeptide(L)'
;MKKAVKKKSYQPTDVEIARRLTLFLFALLALLLGWQSDDSFHGYVMIKHLLEGNGFVYNIGERVCATTGPLYTLSCAIPYALTREMFFTTLVLNVIYSTAAYWIFSYKICRTREQILSGFFAFSLSKAFMSYTTSGLENSLLFLFAALFIWQYMKRDFFDGKALLLLALTFSGVALTRMDAVLYFIPAIVYVYLTRRDGVSFIKCVGTGLLGLCPFFIWELFSLFYFGSFVPNTAYVKIGTGISLSDYIKHGILYYWFTFLNDALVLVVPLCFVLITLVMRKPKYLTLSAGIVMYGAYILSIGGDFMMGRHFTLMLFISVLSVTAMFNREKEPFDRIRRINGVYTVTVIAAMIWTMTFGSVVGSQYLYGHIYGSNISDEREFYFPTTGFCNNLRSLIKEGKTCWQDTWSDEGLEYIRREEFKGSIVENAAGILVYNNSDIYLNDTYCLGDPLMSRLPAAYHEPWRVGHLRRICPEEYRYSVEEDKNIISDPDLHEFYDKILIITRGELFSGERIRTILDMNLGRYDHLVESYVEHHPEILVSEE
;
A
#
# COMPACT_ATOMS: atom_id res chain seq x y z
N MET A 1 -64.08 24.49 2.43
CA MET A 1 -62.72 25.01 2.13
C MET A 1 -61.68 24.17 2.85
N LYS A 2 -61.02 23.22 2.16
CA LYS A 2 -59.85 22.50 2.70
C LYS A 2 -58.63 23.41 2.56
N LYS A 3 -58.05 23.86 3.67
CA LYS A 3 -56.77 24.60 3.68
C LYS A 3 -55.68 23.68 3.12
N ALA A 4 -55.18 23.99 1.93
CA ALA A 4 -54.01 23.37 1.37
C ALA A 4 -52.80 23.70 2.27
N VAL A 5 -52.32 22.72 3.00
CA VAL A 5 -51.04 22.79 3.70
C VAL A 5 -49.96 22.84 2.62
N LYS A 6 -49.45 24.04 2.30
CA LYS A 6 -48.25 24.20 1.48
C LYS A 6 -47.13 23.41 2.17
N LYS A 7 -46.75 22.25 1.62
CA LYS A 7 -45.49 21.59 1.95
C LYS A 7 -44.38 22.63 1.75
N LYS A 8 -43.75 23.11 2.84
CA LYS A 8 -42.52 23.89 2.73
C LYS A 8 -41.55 23.07 1.89
N SER A 9 -41.12 23.61 0.74
CA SER A 9 -40.08 22.97 -0.06
C SER A 9 -38.82 22.84 0.79
N TYR A 10 -38.27 21.64 0.86
CA TYR A 10 -37.00 21.41 1.53
C TYR A 10 -35.91 22.24 0.84
N GLN A 11 -35.31 23.19 1.56
CA GLN A 11 -34.13 23.92 1.08
C GLN A 11 -32.89 23.35 1.79
N PRO A 12 -31.95 22.75 1.04
CA PRO A 12 -30.73 22.20 1.64
C PRO A 12 -29.89 23.32 2.24
N THR A 13 -29.24 23.03 3.37
CA THR A 13 -28.31 23.97 4.01
C THR A 13 -27.01 24.12 3.21
N ASP A 14 -26.28 25.22 3.38
CA ASP A 14 -24.97 25.43 2.75
C ASP A 14 -23.99 24.28 3.00
N VAL A 15 -24.02 23.71 4.22
CA VAL A 15 -23.20 22.55 4.59
C VAL A 15 -23.62 21.33 3.77
N GLU A 16 -24.92 21.08 3.60
CA GLU A 16 -25.41 19.96 2.81
C GLU A 16 -25.08 20.11 1.32
N ILE A 17 -25.21 21.32 0.77
CA ILE A 17 -24.80 21.62 -0.60
C ILE A 17 -23.30 21.35 -0.77
N ALA A 18 -22.46 21.86 0.14
CA ALA A 18 -21.02 21.64 0.10
C ALA A 18 -20.64 20.16 0.21
N ARG A 19 -21.31 19.40 1.10
CA ARG A 19 -21.10 17.94 1.24
C ARG A 19 -21.38 17.20 -0.06
N ARG A 20 -22.56 17.42 -0.65
CA ARG A 20 -22.98 16.74 -1.89
C ARG A 20 -22.08 17.12 -3.07
N LEU A 21 -21.81 18.42 -3.23
CA LEU A 21 -20.99 18.94 -4.32
C LEU A 21 -19.56 18.41 -4.24
N THR A 22 -18.89 18.58 -3.09
CA THR A 22 -17.50 18.14 -2.95
C THR A 22 -17.35 16.63 -2.99
N LEU A 23 -18.34 15.86 -2.51
CA LEU A 23 -18.33 14.40 -2.64
C LEU A 23 -18.40 13.97 -4.11
N PHE A 24 -19.31 14.57 -4.89
CA PHE A 24 -19.42 14.33 -6.32
C PHE A 24 -18.14 14.73 -7.06
N LEU A 25 -17.63 15.93 -6.80
CA LEU A 25 -16.40 16.42 -7.43
C LEU A 25 -15.19 15.58 -7.05
N PHE A 26 -15.07 15.14 -5.79
CA PHE A 26 -13.97 14.28 -5.35
C PHE A 26 -14.00 12.94 -6.08
N ALA A 27 -15.18 12.29 -6.14
CA ALA A 27 -15.34 11.03 -6.88
C ALA A 27 -15.05 11.20 -8.38
N LEU A 28 -15.52 12.30 -8.98
CA LEU A 28 -15.27 12.62 -10.38
C LEU A 28 -13.77 12.85 -10.63
N LEU A 29 -13.09 13.61 -9.77
CA LEU A 29 -11.65 13.85 -9.89
C LEU A 29 -10.85 12.56 -9.71
N ALA A 30 -11.17 11.74 -8.70
CA ALA A 30 -10.52 10.44 -8.49
C ALA A 30 -10.67 9.53 -9.71
N LEU A 31 -11.86 9.52 -10.35
CA LEU A 31 -12.12 8.74 -11.55
C LEU A 31 -11.39 9.28 -12.78
N LEU A 32 -11.52 10.58 -13.08
CA LEU A 32 -10.93 11.20 -14.28
C LEU A 32 -9.39 11.21 -14.24
N LEU A 33 -8.81 11.32 -13.04
CA LEU A 33 -7.37 11.22 -12.80
C LEU A 33 -6.93 9.78 -12.51
N GLY A 34 -7.85 8.82 -12.59
CA GLY A 34 -7.64 7.43 -12.25
C GLY A 34 -6.60 6.75 -13.11
N TRP A 35 -5.75 5.94 -12.47
CA TRP A 35 -4.70 5.14 -13.13
C TRP A 35 -4.39 3.89 -12.28
N GLN A 36 -3.69 2.91 -12.84
CA GLN A 36 -3.21 1.75 -12.09
C GLN A 36 -1.71 1.52 -12.28
N SER A 37 -1.04 1.17 -11.19
CA SER A 37 0.39 0.88 -11.15
C SER A 37 0.68 -0.55 -11.59
N ASP A 38 1.87 -0.71 -12.15
CA ASP A 38 2.60 -1.97 -12.30
C ASP A 38 2.32 -2.99 -11.19
N ASP A 39 2.79 -2.62 -10.01
CA ASP A 39 2.77 -3.38 -8.77
C ASP A 39 1.37 -3.94 -8.43
N SER A 40 0.30 -3.20 -8.76
CA SER A 40 -1.06 -3.62 -8.40
C SER A 40 -1.47 -4.95 -9.05
N PHE A 41 -0.91 -5.24 -10.22
CA PHE A 41 -1.26 -6.43 -10.96
C PHE A 41 -0.73 -7.72 -10.32
N HIS A 42 0.23 -7.66 -9.39
CA HIS A 42 0.64 -8.85 -8.63
C HIS A 42 -0.52 -9.46 -7.86
N GLY A 43 -1.26 -8.61 -7.13
CA GLY A 43 -2.47 -9.06 -6.44
C GLY A 43 -3.57 -9.49 -7.42
N TYR A 44 -3.69 -8.81 -8.57
CA TYR A 44 -4.72 -9.14 -9.55
C TYR A 44 -4.49 -10.49 -10.23
N VAL A 45 -3.24 -10.87 -10.52
CA VAL A 45 -2.87 -12.20 -11.00
C VAL A 45 -3.34 -13.26 -10.01
N MET A 46 -3.04 -13.09 -8.72
CA MET A 46 -3.46 -14.03 -7.68
C MET A 46 -4.99 -14.17 -7.59
N ILE A 47 -5.72 -13.08 -7.79
CA ILE A 47 -7.19 -13.08 -7.79
C ILE A 47 -7.75 -13.74 -9.05
N LYS A 48 -7.12 -13.51 -10.21
CA LYS A 48 -7.45 -14.18 -11.47
C LYS A 48 -7.32 -15.69 -11.31
N HIS A 49 -6.17 -16.17 -10.84
CA HIS A 49 -5.92 -17.58 -10.58
C HIS A 49 -6.88 -18.19 -9.55
N LEU A 50 -7.19 -17.46 -8.48
CA LEU A 50 -8.14 -17.91 -7.48
C LEU A 50 -9.53 -18.18 -8.09
N LEU A 51 -10.02 -17.29 -8.95
CA LEU A 51 -11.34 -17.42 -9.57
C LEU A 51 -11.38 -18.35 -10.78
N GLU A 52 -10.23 -18.67 -11.37
CA GLU A 52 -10.05 -19.67 -12.42
C GLU A 52 -9.89 -21.09 -11.84
N GLY A 53 -9.68 -21.21 -10.53
CA GLY A 53 -9.53 -22.50 -9.84
C GLY A 53 -8.09 -22.97 -9.69
N ASN A 54 -7.11 -22.13 -10.01
CA ASN A 54 -5.68 -22.43 -9.93
C ASN A 54 -5.07 -22.17 -8.53
N GLY A 55 -5.89 -21.69 -7.58
CA GLY A 55 -5.47 -21.34 -6.23
C GLY A 55 -5.10 -19.87 -6.08
N PHE A 56 -4.85 -19.43 -4.83
CA PHE A 56 -4.48 -18.04 -4.54
C PHE A 56 -2.96 -17.85 -4.67
N VAL A 57 -2.48 -17.88 -5.91
CA VAL A 57 -1.05 -17.99 -6.25
C VAL A 57 -0.64 -17.01 -7.33
N TYR A 58 0.61 -16.53 -7.28
CA TYR A 58 1.15 -15.66 -8.32
C TYR A 58 1.47 -16.44 -9.59
N ASN A 59 2.26 -17.52 -9.48
CA ASN A 59 2.49 -18.48 -10.56
C ASN A 59 1.70 -19.77 -10.30
N ILE A 60 1.08 -20.31 -11.35
CA ILE A 60 0.31 -21.55 -11.24
C ILE A 60 1.24 -22.69 -10.80
N GLY A 61 0.79 -23.48 -9.82
CA GLY A 61 1.57 -24.59 -9.27
C GLY A 61 2.43 -24.25 -8.05
N GLU A 62 2.73 -22.97 -7.80
CA GLU A 62 3.53 -22.54 -6.65
C GLU A 62 2.76 -21.64 -5.68
N ARG A 63 2.63 -22.07 -4.42
CA ARG A 63 2.00 -21.26 -3.38
C ARG A 63 2.94 -20.17 -2.86
N VAL A 64 3.05 -19.09 -3.62
CA VAL A 64 3.84 -17.88 -3.29
C VAL A 64 2.93 -16.66 -3.20
N CYS A 65 3.10 -15.87 -2.13
CA CYS A 65 2.33 -14.66 -1.88
C CYS A 65 3.07 -13.42 -2.41
N ALA A 66 2.61 -12.89 -3.55
CA ALA A 66 3.16 -11.69 -4.19
C ALA A 66 2.44 -10.39 -3.79
N THR A 67 1.59 -10.41 -2.74
CA THR A 67 0.87 -9.21 -2.25
C THR A 67 1.22 -8.87 -0.81
N THR A 68 1.41 -7.57 -0.53
CA THR A 68 1.60 -7.03 0.84
C THR A 68 0.31 -6.56 1.50
N GLY A 69 -0.79 -6.49 0.75
CA GLY A 69 -2.07 -5.92 1.21
C GLY A 69 -3.22 -6.91 1.02
N PRO A 70 -3.23 -8.05 1.74
CA PRO A 70 -4.13 -9.16 1.46
C PRO A 70 -5.61 -8.79 1.55
N LEU A 71 -6.01 -7.91 2.47
CA LEU A 71 -7.41 -7.49 2.56
C LEU A 71 -7.85 -6.69 1.34
N TYR A 72 -6.98 -5.82 0.81
CA TYR A 72 -7.29 -5.11 -0.43
C TYR A 72 -7.36 -6.10 -1.60
N THR A 73 -6.35 -6.96 -1.78
CA THR A 73 -6.32 -7.95 -2.85
C THR A 73 -7.55 -8.85 -2.82
N LEU A 74 -7.90 -9.44 -1.67
CA LEU A 74 -9.09 -10.28 -1.52
C LEU A 74 -10.40 -9.51 -1.75
N SER A 75 -10.45 -8.21 -1.44
CA SER A 75 -11.63 -7.39 -1.72
C SER A 75 -11.92 -7.23 -3.22
N CYS A 76 -10.90 -7.38 -4.07
CA CYS A 76 -11.05 -7.37 -5.53
C CYS A 76 -11.73 -8.63 -6.07
N ALA A 77 -11.71 -9.76 -5.34
CA ALA A 77 -12.24 -11.04 -5.80
C ALA A 77 -13.73 -10.99 -6.17
N ILE A 78 -14.57 -10.47 -5.28
CA ILE A 78 -16.03 -10.50 -5.49
C ILE A 78 -16.43 -9.61 -6.68
N PRO A 79 -15.98 -8.34 -6.78
CA PRO A 79 -16.29 -7.51 -7.94
C PRO A 79 -15.77 -8.12 -9.25
N TYR A 80 -14.54 -8.65 -9.26
CA TYR A 80 -13.96 -9.28 -10.44
C TYR A 80 -14.72 -10.56 -10.86
N ALA A 81 -15.22 -11.35 -9.90
CA ALA A 81 -16.06 -12.51 -10.20
C ALA A 81 -17.33 -12.15 -10.98
N LEU A 82 -17.88 -10.96 -10.74
CA LEU A 82 -19.11 -10.46 -11.36
C LEU A 82 -18.86 -9.84 -12.74
N THR A 83 -17.78 -9.10 -12.90
CA THR A 83 -17.50 -8.33 -14.12
C THR A 83 -16.62 -9.09 -15.11
N ARG A 84 -15.74 -9.98 -14.62
CA ARG A 84 -14.66 -10.64 -15.39
C ARG A 84 -13.75 -9.68 -16.14
N GLU A 85 -13.72 -8.43 -15.70
CA GLU A 85 -12.91 -7.34 -16.23
C GLU A 85 -12.16 -6.75 -15.03
N MET A 86 -10.83 -6.80 -15.02
CA MET A 86 -10.06 -6.47 -13.81
C MET A 86 -9.80 -4.97 -13.68
N PHE A 87 -9.43 -4.30 -14.77
CA PHE A 87 -8.86 -2.95 -14.74
C PHE A 87 -9.90 -1.91 -14.31
N PHE A 88 -11.04 -1.80 -15.01
CA PHE A 88 -12.08 -0.83 -14.64
C PHE A 88 -12.73 -1.21 -13.30
N THR A 89 -12.92 -2.50 -13.04
CA THR A 89 -13.54 -2.98 -11.81
C THR A 89 -12.77 -2.55 -10.57
N THR A 90 -11.46 -2.77 -10.55
CA THR A 90 -10.60 -2.42 -9.41
C THR A 90 -10.36 -0.91 -9.31
N LEU A 91 -10.31 -0.21 -10.45
CA LEU A 91 -10.26 1.26 -10.48
C LEU A 91 -11.52 1.87 -9.85
N VAL A 92 -12.72 1.38 -10.21
CA VAL A 92 -13.98 1.82 -9.62
C VAL A 92 -14.04 1.45 -8.13
N LEU A 93 -13.55 0.28 -7.74
CA LEU A 93 -13.46 -0.12 -6.33
C LEU A 93 -12.60 0.86 -5.51
N ASN A 94 -11.46 1.28 -6.05
CA ASN A 94 -10.61 2.30 -5.43
C ASN A 94 -11.32 3.65 -5.29
N VAL A 95 -12.04 4.09 -6.34
CA VAL A 95 -12.86 5.31 -6.26
C VAL A 95 -13.92 5.17 -5.17
N ILE A 96 -14.57 4.02 -5.03
CA ILE A 96 -15.55 3.76 -3.97
C ILE A 96 -14.91 3.88 -2.59
N TYR A 97 -13.77 3.24 -2.33
CA TYR A 97 -13.09 3.31 -1.04
C TYR A 97 -12.62 4.72 -0.69
N SER A 98 -11.94 5.40 -1.62
CA SER A 98 -11.47 6.77 -1.43
C SER A 98 -12.64 7.75 -1.22
N THR A 99 -13.73 7.59 -1.99
CA THR A 99 -14.94 8.42 -1.83
C THR A 99 -15.65 8.14 -0.51
N ALA A 100 -15.68 6.89 -0.05
CA ALA A 100 -16.22 6.53 1.26
C ALA A 100 -15.39 7.11 2.40
N ALA A 101 -14.06 7.12 2.28
CA ALA A 101 -13.17 7.78 3.23
C ALA A 101 -13.44 9.29 3.30
N TYR A 102 -13.54 9.96 2.15
CA TYR A 102 -13.90 11.37 2.06
C TYR A 102 -15.32 11.66 2.57
N TRP A 103 -16.27 10.75 2.35
CA TRP A 103 -17.62 10.85 2.90
C TRP A 103 -17.60 10.85 4.44
N ILE A 104 -16.81 9.99 5.07
CA ILE A 104 -16.65 9.98 6.54
C ILE A 104 -16.11 11.33 7.01
N PHE A 105 -15.08 11.87 6.35
CA PHE A 105 -14.55 13.20 6.66
C PHE A 105 -15.67 14.27 6.57
N SER A 106 -16.33 14.37 5.43
CA SER A 106 -17.30 15.42 5.14
C SER A 106 -18.60 15.32 5.97
N TYR A 107 -19.13 14.12 6.19
CA TYR A 107 -20.41 13.89 6.87
C TYR A 107 -20.29 13.58 8.36
N LYS A 108 -19.19 12.97 8.82
CA LYS A 108 -19.04 12.54 10.21
C LYS A 108 -18.09 13.41 11.02
N ILE A 109 -17.14 14.09 10.38
CA ILE A 109 -16.13 14.91 11.07
C ILE A 109 -16.42 16.40 10.89
N CYS A 110 -16.62 16.88 9.66
CA CYS A 110 -16.88 18.29 9.39
C CYS A 110 -18.25 18.75 9.88
N ARG A 111 -18.29 19.96 10.45
CA ARG A 111 -19.51 20.65 10.94
C ARG A 111 -19.87 21.91 10.15
N THR A 112 -18.89 22.54 9.51
CA THR A 112 -19.09 23.79 8.74
C THR A 112 -18.70 23.62 7.28
N ARG A 113 -19.15 24.56 6.44
CA ARG A 113 -18.83 24.60 5.00
C ARG A 113 -17.33 24.79 4.78
N GLU A 114 -16.69 25.63 5.59
CA GLU A 114 -15.28 25.99 5.47
C GLU A 114 -14.38 24.78 5.75
N GLN A 115 -14.75 23.94 6.73
CA GLN A 115 -14.04 22.69 7.01
C GLN A 115 -14.11 21.71 5.83
N ILE A 116 -15.30 21.61 5.21
CA ILE A 116 -15.50 20.76 4.02
C ILE A 116 -14.65 21.26 2.86
N LEU A 117 -14.71 22.56 2.55
CA LEU A 117 -13.96 23.16 1.45
C LEU A 117 -12.45 23.09 1.68
N SER A 118 -11.98 23.41 2.89
CA SER A 118 -10.56 23.35 3.23
C SER A 118 -10.02 21.92 3.09
N GLY A 119 -10.73 20.91 3.59
CA GLY A 119 -10.32 19.52 3.42
C GLY A 119 -10.42 19.05 1.96
N PHE A 120 -11.50 19.42 1.26
CA PHE A 120 -11.64 19.12 -0.18
C PHE A 120 -10.44 19.61 -0.98
N PHE A 121 -10.05 20.87 -0.79
CA PHE A 121 -8.92 21.45 -1.50
C PHE A 121 -7.58 20.86 -1.04
N ALA A 122 -7.37 20.65 0.26
CA ALA A 122 -6.15 20.02 0.76
C ALA A 122 -5.94 18.61 0.16
N PHE A 123 -7.00 17.84 -0.02
CA PHE A 123 -6.94 16.51 -0.63
C PHE A 123 -6.83 16.58 -2.15
N SER A 124 -7.74 17.32 -2.80
CA SER A 124 -7.86 17.35 -4.27
C SER A 124 -6.69 18.05 -4.95
N LEU A 125 -5.97 18.91 -4.22
CA LEU A 125 -4.80 19.64 -4.72
C LEU A 125 -3.47 19.05 -4.22
N SER A 126 -3.50 17.94 -3.50
CA SER A 126 -2.30 17.12 -3.27
C SER A 126 -2.16 16.13 -4.43
N LYS A 127 -1.06 16.23 -5.17
CA LYS A 127 -0.75 15.37 -6.32
C LYS A 127 -0.59 13.92 -5.89
N ALA A 128 0.20 13.68 -4.84
CA ALA A 128 0.43 12.35 -4.30
C ALA A 128 -0.88 11.76 -3.74
N PHE A 129 -1.61 12.52 -2.91
CA PHE A 129 -2.87 12.02 -2.35
C PHE A 129 -3.86 11.62 -3.44
N MET A 130 -4.11 12.50 -4.43
CA MET A 130 -5.01 12.19 -5.54
C MET A 130 -4.53 11.01 -6.38
N SER A 131 -3.24 10.90 -6.67
CA SER A 131 -2.66 9.77 -7.41
C SER A 131 -2.95 8.43 -6.74
N TYR A 132 -2.72 8.33 -5.43
CA TYR A 132 -2.93 7.10 -4.67
C TYR A 132 -4.38 6.88 -4.23
N THR A 133 -5.34 7.72 -4.65
CA THR A 133 -6.77 7.38 -4.51
C THR A 133 -7.20 6.23 -5.42
N THR A 134 -6.46 5.97 -6.51
CA THR A 134 -6.87 5.05 -7.58
C THR A 134 -5.78 4.15 -8.14
N SER A 135 -4.51 4.32 -7.76
CA SER A 135 -3.30 3.60 -8.23
C SER A 135 -3.34 2.06 -8.35
N GLY A 136 -4.42 1.39 -7.98
CA GLY A 136 -4.53 -0.07 -7.94
C GLY A 136 -3.95 -0.67 -6.65
N LEU A 137 -3.28 0.13 -5.83
CA LEU A 137 -2.71 -0.28 -4.56
C LEU A 137 -3.71 -0.11 -3.39
N GLU A 138 -3.31 -0.60 -2.23
CA GLU A 138 -4.11 -0.67 -1.00
C GLU A 138 -4.47 0.69 -0.37
N ASN A 139 -3.86 1.79 -0.84
CA ASN A 139 -4.01 3.14 -0.26
C ASN A 139 -5.47 3.58 -0.12
N SER A 140 -6.32 3.30 -1.11
CA SER A 140 -7.73 3.69 -1.13
C SER A 140 -8.50 3.07 0.06
N LEU A 141 -8.30 1.78 0.31
CA LEU A 141 -8.89 1.05 1.43
C LEU A 141 -8.26 1.47 2.77
N LEU A 142 -6.97 1.78 2.76
CA LEU A 142 -6.28 2.29 3.94
C LEU A 142 -6.83 3.65 4.39
N PHE A 143 -7.15 4.54 3.44
CA PHE A 143 -7.83 5.81 3.76
C PHE A 143 -9.19 5.55 4.41
N LEU A 144 -9.96 4.56 3.94
CA LEU A 144 -11.25 4.21 4.54
C LEU A 144 -11.08 3.72 5.99
N PHE A 145 -10.16 2.80 6.26
CA PHE A 145 -9.91 2.32 7.63
C PHE A 145 -9.36 3.42 8.54
N ALA A 146 -8.47 4.29 8.05
CA ALA A 146 -7.99 5.44 8.80
C ALA A 146 -9.13 6.43 9.13
N ALA A 147 -10.03 6.70 8.18
CA ALA A 147 -11.19 7.54 8.42
C ALA A 147 -12.12 6.94 9.49
N LEU A 148 -12.37 5.63 9.42
CA LEU A 148 -13.13 4.90 10.43
C LEU A 148 -12.46 4.95 11.79
N PHE A 149 -11.14 4.75 11.87
CA PHE A 149 -10.38 4.80 13.12
C PHE A 149 -10.47 6.19 13.75
N ILE A 150 -10.14 7.25 12.99
CA ILE A 150 -10.18 8.62 13.48
C ILE A 150 -11.59 9.03 13.89
N TRP A 151 -12.62 8.69 13.12
CA TRP A 151 -14.01 8.96 13.50
C TRP A 151 -14.37 8.28 14.82
N GLN A 152 -14.03 6.99 14.99
CA GLN A 152 -14.30 6.23 16.22
C GLN A 152 -13.55 6.78 17.43
N TYR A 153 -12.28 7.12 17.24
CA TYR A 153 -11.40 7.66 18.26
C TYR A 153 -11.84 9.06 18.70
N MET A 154 -12.20 9.93 17.75
CA MET A 154 -12.55 11.32 18.05
C MET A 154 -13.95 11.48 18.65
N LYS A 155 -14.92 10.62 18.30
CA LYS A 155 -16.29 10.77 18.81
C LYS A 155 -16.48 10.40 20.28
N ARG A 156 -15.51 9.72 20.92
CA ARG A 156 -15.60 9.23 22.31
C ARG A 156 -14.44 9.68 23.17
N ASP A 157 -14.67 9.93 24.45
CA ASP A 157 -13.60 10.15 25.44
C ASP A 157 -13.30 8.90 26.27
N PHE A 158 -14.30 8.05 26.48
CA PHE A 158 -14.17 6.74 27.11
C PHE A 158 -14.81 5.66 26.22
N PHE A 159 -14.32 4.44 26.33
CA PHE A 159 -14.62 3.31 25.45
C PHE A 159 -15.14 2.13 26.27
N ASP A 160 -16.40 1.77 26.03
CA ASP A 160 -16.99 0.53 26.50
C ASP A 160 -16.46 -0.68 25.71
N GLY A 161 -16.84 -1.90 26.11
CA GLY A 161 -16.35 -3.13 25.47
C GLY A 161 -16.66 -3.19 23.96
N LYS A 162 -17.81 -2.68 23.53
CA LYS A 162 -18.20 -2.66 22.10
C LYS A 162 -17.34 -1.68 21.31
N ALA A 163 -17.09 -0.49 21.86
CA ALA A 163 -16.25 0.52 21.23
C ALA A 163 -14.78 0.07 21.18
N LEU A 164 -14.28 -0.60 22.21
CA LEU A 164 -12.95 -1.22 22.21
C LEU A 164 -12.83 -2.27 21.11
N LEU A 165 -13.80 -3.17 20.99
CA LEU A 165 -13.82 -4.21 19.96
C LEU A 165 -13.81 -3.60 18.56
N LEU A 166 -14.70 -2.64 18.28
CA LEU A 166 -14.79 -2.01 16.96
C LEU A 166 -13.50 -1.26 16.60
N LEU A 167 -12.85 -0.61 17.57
CA LEU A 167 -11.57 0.06 17.36
C LEU A 167 -10.46 -0.94 17.03
N ALA A 168 -10.41 -2.08 17.75
CA ALA A 168 -9.45 -3.15 17.46
C ALA A 168 -9.71 -3.84 16.12
N LEU A 169 -10.97 -4.07 15.74
CA LEU A 169 -11.33 -4.58 14.41
C LEU A 169 -10.90 -3.63 13.29
N THR A 170 -11.06 -2.32 13.51
CA THR A 170 -10.62 -1.30 12.55
C THR A 170 -9.08 -1.29 12.45
N PHE A 171 -8.38 -1.40 13.57
CA PHE A 171 -6.92 -1.51 13.62
C PHE A 171 -6.42 -2.81 12.95
N SER A 172 -7.11 -3.93 13.12
CA SER A 172 -6.86 -5.17 12.39
C SER A 172 -7.07 -5.00 10.89
N GLY A 173 -8.09 -4.23 10.47
CA GLY A 173 -8.32 -3.88 9.06
C GLY A 173 -7.18 -3.03 8.48
N VAL A 174 -6.62 -2.11 9.26
CA VAL A 174 -5.37 -1.40 8.89
C VAL A 174 -4.23 -2.39 8.69
N ALA A 175 -3.97 -3.26 9.68
CA ALA A 175 -2.88 -4.24 9.62
C ALA A 175 -2.97 -5.16 8.39
N LEU A 176 -4.18 -5.64 8.06
CA LEU A 176 -4.42 -6.50 6.91
C LEU A 176 -4.38 -5.79 5.55
N THR A 177 -4.51 -4.46 5.55
CA THR A 177 -4.41 -3.63 4.34
C THR A 177 -2.95 -3.23 4.12
N ARG A 178 -2.27 -2.84 5.20
CA ARG A 178 -0.83 -2.53 5.26
C ARG A 178 -0.33 -2.71 6.68
N MET A 179 0.54 -3.70 6.89
CA MET A 179 1.00 -4.06 8.23
C MET A 179 1.77 -2.92 8.91
N ASP A 180 2.61 -2.18 8.20
CA ASP A 180 3.38 -1.07 8.77
C ASP A 180 2.53 0.18 9.09
N ALA A 181 1.38 0.36 8.45
CA ALA A 181 0.46 1.47 8.71
C ALA A 181 -0.14 1.43 10.14
N VAL A 182 0.00 0.32 10.86
CA VAL A 182 -0.36 0.23 12.29
C VAL A 182 0.41 1.23 13.15
N LEU A 183 1.64 1.62 12.76
CA LEU A 183 2.49 2.56 13.51
C LEU A 183 1.79 3.92 13.71
N TYR A 184 0.92 4.34 12.78
CA TYR A 184 0.11 5.54 12.92
C TYR A 184 -0.84 5.52 14.12
N PHE A 185 -1.28 4.32 14.52
CA PHE A 185 -2.39 4.14 15.43
C PHE A 185 -2.00 3.44 16.74
N ILE A 186 -0.81 2.83 16.83
CA ILE A 186 -0.31 2.18 18.05
C ILE A 186 -0.37 3.11 19.27
N PRO A 187 0.15 4.36 19.25
CA PRO A 187 0.09 5.19 20.45
C PRO A 187 -1.35 5.51 20.86
N ALA A 188 -2.26 5.67 19.90
CA ALA A 188 -3.67 5.93 20.17
C ALA A 188 -4.39 4.71 20.74
N ILE A 189 -4.18 3.51 20.19
CA ILE A 189 -4.82 2.28 20.67
C ILE A 189 -4.32 1.89 22.07
N VAL A 190 -3.01 2.03 22.32
CA VAL A 190 -2.40 1.81 23.64
C VAL A 190 -2.99 2.79 24.65
N TYR A 191 -3.05 4.09 24.32
CA TYR A 191 -3.65 5.10 25.19
C TYR A 191 -5.11 4.79 25.54
N VAL A 192 -5.91 4.34 24.57
CA VAL A 192 -7.32 3.97 24.79
C VAL A 192 -7.44 2.77 25.73
N TYR A 193 -6.76 1.67 25.40
CA TYR A 193 -6.86 0.41 26.13
C TYR A 193 -6.28 0.52 27.55
N LEU A 194 -5.29 1.38 27.78
CA LEU A 194 -4.73 1.61 29.11
C LEU A 194 -5.55 2.58 29.94
N THR A 195 -5.96 3.73 29.38
CA THR A 195 -6.40 4.88 30.19
C THR A 195 -7.84 5.35 29.95
N ARG A 196 -8.50 4.92 28.86
CA ARG A 196 -9.82 5.44 28.45
C ARG A 196 -10.91 4.36 28.42
N ARG A 197 -10.82 3.36 29.28
CA ARG A 197 -11.83 2.31 29.44
C ARG A 197 -13.04 2.83 30.22
N ASP A 198 -14.23 2.38 29.85
CA ASP A 198 -15.49 2.67 30.54
C ASP A 198 -16.09 1.41 31.16
N GLY A 199 -15.92 1.21 32.48
CA GLY A 199 -16.48 0.05 33.19
C GLY A 199 -15.94 -1.33 32.73
N VAL A 200 -14.84 -1.37 31.98
CA VAL A 200 -14.20 -2.62 31.50
C VAL A 200 -12.94 -2.93 32.29
N SER A 201 -12.88 -4.11 32.91
CA SER A 201 -11.66 -4.60 33.59
C SER A 201 -10.51 -4.77 32.61
N PHE A 202 -9.27 -4.72 33.10
CA PHE A 202 -8.08 -4.86 32.24
C PHE A 202 -8.07 -6.20 31.48
N ILE A 203 -8.40 -7.30 32.16
CA ILE A 203 -8.46 -8.64 31.55
C ILE A 203 -9.49 -8.69 30.40
N LYS A 204 -10.69 -8.16 30.63
CA LYS A 204 -11.73 -8.11 29.60
C LYS A 204 -11.31 -7.20 28.42
N CYS A 205 -10.58 -6.13 28.71
CA CYS A 205 -10.04 -5.23 27.70
C CYS A 205 -9.01 -5.95 26.81
N VAL A 206 -8.06 -6.69 27.39
CA VAL A 206 -7.09 -7.52 26.65
C VAL A 206 -7.81 -8.56 25.80
N GLY A 207 -8.76 -9.30 26.37
CA GLY A 207 -9.56 -10.29 25.62
C GLY A 207 -10.34 -9.67 24.47
N THR A 208 -10.87 -8.45 24.65
CA THR A 208 -11.56 -7.70 23.58
C THR A 208 -10.61 -7.24 22.48
N GLY A 209 -9.40 -6.82 22.84
CA GLY A 209 -8.35 -6.46 21.89
C GLY A 209 -7.92 -7.64 21.04
N LEU A 210 -7.64 -8.79 21.68
CA LEU A 210 -7.32 -10.04 20.99
C LEU A 210 -8.46 -10.50 20.07
N LEU A 211 -9.71 -10.41 20.53
CA LEU A 211 -10.88 -10.72 19.70
C LEU A 211 -10.98 -9.80 18.47
N GLY A 212 -10.67 -8.51 18.63
CA GLY A 212 -10.64 -7.57 17.52
C GLY A 212 -9.50 -7.80 16.54
N LEU A 213 -8.40 -8.44 16.97
CA LEU A 213 -7.25 -8.82 16.13
C LEU A 213 -7.40 -10.19 15.48
N CYS A 214 -8.46 -10.95 15.79
CA CYS A 214 -8.70 -12.26 15.19
C CYS A 214 -8.61 -12.28 13.66
N PRO A 215 -9.16 -11.31 12.90
CA PRO A 215 -9.02 -11.30 11.44
C PRO A 215 -7.55 -11.30 10.98
N PHE A 216 -6.70 -10.50 11.63
CA PHE A 216 -5.27 -10.47 11.36
C PHE A 216 -4.60 -11.80 11.69
N PHE A 217 -4.83 -12.37 12.87
CA PHE A 217 -4.23 -13.66 13.23
C PHE A 217 -4.70 -14.83 12.36
N ILE A 218 -5.96 -14.83 11.92
CA ILE A 218 -6.48 -15.84 10.99
C ILE A 218 -5.75 -15.75 9.66
N TRP A 219 -5.51 -14.53 9.16
CA TRP A 219 -4.71 -14.33 7.95
C TRP A 219 -3.28 -14.83 8.12
N GLU A 220 -2.60 -14.49 9.21
CA GLU A 220 -1.22 -14.93 9.48
C GLU A 220 -1.11 -16.46 9.57
N LEU A 221 -2.07 -17.11 10.24
CA LEU A 221 -2.13 -18.57 10.30
C LEU A 221 -2.43 -19.18 8.93
N PHE A 222 -3.32 -18.57 8.15
CA PHE A 222 -3.56 -18.98 6.77
C PHE A 222 -2.30 -18.81 5.91
N SER A 223 -1.58 -17.70 6.05
CA SER A 223 -0.37 -17.42 5.29
C SER A 223 0.73 -18.43 5.60
N LEU A 224 0.95 -18.72 6.89
CA LEU A 224 1.90 -19.75 7.31
C LEU A 224 1.50 -21.13 6.76
N PHE A 225 0.22 -21.48 6.85
CA PHE A 225 -0.25 -22.78 6.36
C PHE A 225 -0.18 -22.90 4.82
N TYR A 226 -0.63 -21.89 4.09
CA TYR A 226 -0.81 -21.94 2.64
C TYR A 226 0.48 -21.60 1.89
N PHE A 227 1.16 -20.52 2.26
CA PHE A 227 2.39 -20.04 1.62
C PHE A 227 3.68 -20.52 2.32
N GLY A 228 3.58 -21.03 3.55
CA GLY A 228 4.76 -21.46 4.31
C GLY A 228 5.51 -20.33 5.02
N SER A 229 4.93 -19.12 5.09
CA SER A 229 5.54 -17.95 5.72
C SER A 229 4.48 -17.03 6.33
N PHE A 230 4.83 -16.36 7.43
CA PHE A 230 4.05 -15.25 7.98
C PHE A 230 4.09 -14.02 7.07
N VAL A 231 5.30 -13.66 6.60
CA VAL A 231 5.50 -12.49 5.75
C VAL A 231 5.39 -12.86 4.27
N PRO A 232 4.83 -11.98 3.42
CA PRO A 232 4.74 -12.22 1.98
C PRO A 232 6.12 -12.22 1.33
N ASN A 233 6.22 -12.80 0.12
CA ASN A 233 7.48 -12.93 -0.62
C ASN A 233 8.15 -11.56 -0.89
N THR A 234 7.31 -10.56 -1.13
CA THR A 234 7.67 -9.15 -1.31
C THR A 234 8.36 -8.51 -0.10
N ALA A 235 8.28 -9.09 1.09
CA ALA A 235 9.03 -8.65 2.26
C ALA A 235 10.48 -9.17 2.22
N TYR A 236 10.68 -10.44 1.83
CA TYR A 236 12.02 -11.03 1.73
C TYR A 236 12.90 -10.27 0.72
N VAL A 237 12.33 -9.82 -0.39
CA VAL A 237 13.10 -9.03 -1.37
C VAL A 237 13.56 -7.66 -0.86
N LYS A 238 12.92 -7.14 0.20
CA LYS A 238 13.19 -5.83 0.82
C LYS A 238 14.04 -5.91 2.07
N ILE A 239 14.24 -7.11 2.63
CA ILE A 239 15.03 -7.37 3.82
C ILE A 239 16.38 -7.95 3.38
N GLY A 240 17.44 -7.80 4.17
CA GLY A 240 18.73 -8.44 3.90
C GLY A 240 19.46 -7.88 2.67
N THR A 241 19.33 -6.58 2.41
CA THR A 241 19.83 -5.93 1.19
C THR A 241 21.33 -5.70 1.15
N GLY A 242 22.04 -5.91 2.26
CA GLY A 242 23.46 -5.54 2.42
C GLY A 242 23.73 -4.03 2.49
N ILE A 243 22.70 -3.18 2.31
CA ILE A 243 22.85 -1.72 2.30
C ILE A 243 22.91 -1.18 3.73
N SER A 244 23.85 -0.27 3.99
CA SER A 244 24.04 0.33 5.30
C SER A 244 22.83 1.19 5.73
N LEU A 245 22.54 1.23 7.04
CA LEU A 245 21.51 2.13 7.58
C LEU A 245 21.80 3.60 7.23
N SER A 246 23.06 4.02 7.16
CA SER A 246 23.42 5.37 6.75
C SER A 246 23.00 5.68 5.32
N ASP A 247 23.12 4.74 4.40
CA ASP A 247 22.75 4.96 2.99
C ASP A 247 21.23 4.92 2.82
N TYR A 248 20.52 4.09 3.58
CA TYR A 248 19.07 4.18 3.70
C TYR A 248 18.64 5.55 4.21
N ILE A 249 19.21 6.05 5.31
CA ILE A 249 18.85 7.38 5.84
C ILE A 249 19.12 8.48 4.81
N LYS A 250 20.24 8.44 4.08
CA LYS A 250 20.52 9.40 2.99
C LYS A 250 19.44 9.36 1.92
N HIS A 251 19.06 8.17 1.45
CA HIS A 251 17.98 8.00 0.47
C HIS A 251 16.62 8.46 1.03
N GLY A 252 16.35 8.20 2.30
CA GLY A 252 15.15 8.67 2.98
C GLY A 252 15.09 10.20 3.03
N ILE A 253 16.19 10.89 3.33
CA ILE A 253 16.26 12.36 3.28
C ILE A 253 15.95 12.87 1.87
N LEU A 254 16.52 12.23 0.84
CA LEU A 254 16.21 12.57 -0.56
C LEU A 254 14.73 12.33 -0.86
N TYR A 255 14.13 11.24 -0.39
CA TYR A 255 12.70 10.95 -0.56
C TYR A 255 11.81 12.02 0.07
N TYR A 256 12.13 12.48 1.28
CA TYR A 256 11.46 13.61 1.92
C TYR A 256 11.61 14.90 1.10
N TRP A 257 12.82 15.18 0.62
CA TRP A 257 13.12 16.38 -0.15
C TRP A 257 12.38 16.41 -1.49
N PHE A 258 12.50 15.35 -2.29
CA PHE A 258 11.80 15.24 -3.57
C PHE A 258 10.28 15.20 -3.40
N THR A 259 9.77 14.56 -2.33
CA THR A 259 8.34 14.64 -2.01
C THR A 259 7.95 16.07 -1.68
N PHE A 260 8.70 16.81 -0.86
CA PHE A 260 8.39 18.21 -0.52
C PHE A 260 8.38 19.10 -1.77
N LEU A 261 9.38 18.91 -2.66
CA LEU A 261 9.48 19.67 -3.89
C LEU A 261 8.27 19.43 -4.80
N ASN A 262 7.74 18.20 -4.89
CA ASN A 262 6.62 17.88 -5.78
C ASN A 262 5.24 18.06 -5.14
N ASP A 263 5.11 17.74 -3.85
CA ASP A 263 3.88 17.84 -3.08
C ASP A 263 4.15 18.22 -1.62
N ALA A 264 4.27 19.51 -1.34
CA ALA A 264 4.50 20.01 0.01
C ALA A 264 3.34 19.70 0.98
N LEU A 265 2.12 19.48 0.49
CA LEU A 265 0.96 19.24 1.34
C LEU A 265 1.15 17.99 2.22
N VAL A 266 1.70 16.92 1.65
CA VAL A 266 1.84 15.65 2.36
C VAL A 266 2.88 15.67 3.49
N LEU A 267 3.70 16.70 3.57
CA LEU A 267 4.71 16.88 4.64
C LEU A 267 4.40 18.08 5.55
N VAL A 268 4.02 19.22 4.97
CA VAL A 268 3.82 20.47 5.72
C VAL A 268 2.56 20.41 6.58
N VAL A 269 1.47 19.83 6.08
CA VAL A 269 0.21 19.74 6.84
C VAL A 269 0.35 18.79 8.04
N PRO A 270 0.97 17.60 7.92
CA PRO A 270 1.26 16.77 9.07
C PRO A 270 2.21 17.41 10.08
N LEU A 271 3.27 18.09 9.62
CA LEU A 271 4.16 18.82 10.50
C LEU A 271 3.41 19.91 11.28
N CYS A 272 2.57 20.70 10.59
CA CYS A 272 1.73 21.71 11.21
C CYS A 272 0.81 21.10 12.28
N PHE A 273 0.18 19.95 11.99
CA PHE A 273 -0.63 19.23 12.96
C PHE A 273 0.18 18.82 14.20
N VAL A 274 1.36 18.21 14.04
CA VAL A 274 2.25 17.85 15.16
C VAL A 274 2.60 19.07 16.01
N LEU A 275 2.95 20.20 15.40
CA LEU A 275 3.25 21.43 16.13
C LEU A 275 2.03 21.96 16.91
N ILE A 276 0.84 21.92 16.31
CA ILE A 276 -0.39 22.35 16.97
C ILE A 276 -0.69 21.47 18.19
N THR A 277 -0.55 20.14 18.10
CA THR A 277 -0.84 19.25 19.23
C THR A 277 0.16 19.43 20.38
N LEU A 278 1.42 19.73 20.09
CA LEU A 278 2.44 20.10 21.09
C LEU A 278 2.09 21.39 21.82
N VAL A 279 1.48 22.37 21.14
CA VAL A 279 0.99 23.62 21.77
C VAL A 279 -0.26 23.37 22.61
N MET A 280 -1.16 22.49 22.15
CA MET A 280 -2.41 22.18 22.84
C MET A 280 -2.23 21.22 24.02
N ARG A 281 -1.20 20.37 23.99
CA ARG A 281 -0.81 19.43 25.06
C ARG A 281 -1.94 18.51 25.52
N LYS A 282 -2.84 18.12 24.62
CA LYS A 282 -3.92 17.17 24.94
C LYS A 282 -3.45 15.76 24.55
N PRO A 283 -3.41 14.79 25.49
CA PRO A 283 -2.91 13.44 25.22
C PRO A 283 -3.59 12.76 24.02
N LYS A 284 -4.89 13.02 23.84
CA LYS A 284 -5.67 12.46 22.74
C LYS A 284 -5.11 12.79 21.36
N TYR A 285 -4.62 14.02 21.16
CA TYR A 285 -4.07 14.44 19.87
C TYR A 285 -2.58 14.15 19.77
N LEU A 286 -1.86 14.24 20.90
CA LEU A 286 -0.45 13.88 20.98
C LEU A 286 -0.19 12.43 20.58
N THR A 287 -1.08 11.48 20.90
CA THR A 287 -0.92 10.08 20.49
C THR A 287 -1.00 9.90 18.97
N LEU A 288 -1.86 10.65 18.28
CA LEU A 288 -1.91 10.63 16.81
C LEU A 288 -0.68 11.31 16.20
N SER A 289 -0.23 12.41 16.78
CA SER A 289 1.03 13.05 16.38
C SER A 289 2.24 12.14 16.60
N ALA A 290 2.28 11.40 17.71
CA ALA A 290 3.32 10.41 17.97
C ALA A 290 3.30 9.30 16.91
N GLY A 291 2.11 8.83 16.48
CA GLY A 291 1.99 7.86 15.39
C GLY A 291 2.50 8.40 14.04
N ILE A 292 2.19 9.66 13.71
CA ILE A 292 2.72 10.33 12.51
C ILE A 292 4.25 10.43 12.56
N VAL A 293 4.81 10.84 13.70
CA VAL A 293 6.26 10.94 13.88
C VAL A 293 6.93 9.57 13.82
N MET A 294 6.34 8.55 14.45
CA MET A 294 6.83 7.17 14.40
C MET A 294 6.86 6.64 12.96
N TYR A 295 5.78 6.81 12.20
CA TYR A 295 5.75 6.35 10.82
C TYR A 295 6.70 7.17 9.93
N GLY A 296 6.87 8.47 10.18
CA GLY A 296 7.87 9.27 9.48
C GLY A 296 9.31 8.82 9.75
N ALA A 297 9.64 8.54 11.01
CA ALA A 297 10.93 7.95 11.36
C ALA A 297 11.13 6.57 10.70
N TYR A 298 10.07 5.77 10.62
CA TYR A 298 10.09 4.49 9.90
C TYR A 298 10.39 4.67 8.40
N ILE A 299 9.70 5.57 7.70
CA ILE A 299 9.97 5.89 6.28
C ILE A 299 11.45 6.26 6.11
N LEU A 300 12.00 7.11 6.99
CA LEU A 300 13.40 7.50 6.95
C LEU A 300 14.33 6.29 7.13
N SER A 301 14.01 5.37 8.05
CA SER A 301 14.83 4.19 8.34
C SER A 301 14.87 3.17 7.21
N ILE A 302 13.81 3.08 6.40
CA ILE A 302 13.76 2.18 5.23
C ILE A 302 14.22 2.87 3.93
N GLY A 303 14.69 4.11 4.03
CA GLY A 303 15.15 4.94 2.91
C GLY A 303 14.08 5.48 1.99
N GLY A 304 12.83 5.51 2.43
CA GLY A 304 11.72 6.05 1.66
C GLY A 304 11.05 5.01 0.78
N ASP A 305 10.78 5.39 -0.45
CA ASP A 305 10.12 4.58 -1.47
C ASP A 305 10.64 5.01 -2.85
N PHE A 306 10.50 4.14 -3.84
CA PHE A 306 10.67 4.57 -5.22
C PHE A 306 9.46 5.36 -5.72
N MET A 307 8.27 5.07 -5.18
CA MET A 307 7.01 5.72 -5.53
C MET A 307 6.87 7.10 -4.86
N MET A 308 6.98 8.19 -5.62
CA MET A 308 6.96 9.56 -5.09
C MET A 308 5.70 9.84 -4.23
N GLY A 309 5.90 10.25 -2.98
CA GLY A 309 4.84 10.70 -2.08
C GLY A 309 3.91 9.61 -1.50
N ARG A 310 3.96 8.35 -1.99
CA ARG A 310 3.02 7.26 -1.61
C ARG A 310 2.82 7.12 -0.10
N HIS A 311 3.92 7.00 0.64
CA HIS A 311 3.87 6.74 2.08
C HIS A 311 3.39 7.92 2.92
N PHE A 312 3.47 9.15 2.38
CA PHE A 312 3.07 10.37 3.09
C PHE A 312 1.58 10.71 2.92
N THR A 313 0.90 10.11 1.95
CA THR A 313 -0.53 10.35 1.68
C THR A 313 -1.41 10.11 2.91
N LEU A 314 -1.12 9.08 3.70
CA LEU A 314 -1.88 8.78 4.91
C LEU A 314 -1.59 9.78 6.05
N MET A 315 -0.37 10.33 6.12
CA MET A 315 -0.05 11.40 7.07
C MET A 315 -0.95 12.60 6.84
N LEU A 316 -1.03 13.08 5.59
CA LEU A 316 -1.90 14.20 5.21
C LEU A 316 -3.34 13.92 5.64
N PHE A 317 -3.84 12.74 5.29
CA PHE A 317 -5.21 12.35 5.54
C PHE A 317 -5.54 12.35 7.05
N ILE A 318 -4.74 11.65 7.86
CA ILE A 318 -4.93 11.58 9.31
C ILE A 318 -4.83 12.98 9.93
N SER A 319 -3.89 13.82 9.51
CA SER A 319 -3.71 15.16 10.04
C SER A 319 -4.90 16.08 9.77
N VAL A 320 -5.41 16.10 8.53
CA VAL A 320 -6.58 16.91 8.15
C VAL A 320 -7.84 16.47 8.91
N LEU A 321 -8.08 15.15 9.00
CA LEU A 321 -9.21 14.62 9.77
C LEU A 321 -9.10 14.98 11.25
N SER A 322 -7.90 14.82 11.82
CA SER A 322 -7.67 14.99 13.26
C SER A 322 -7.73 16.45 13.70
N VAL A 323 -7.13 17.36 12.94
CA VAL A 323 -7.18 18.80 13.24
C VAL A 323 -8.60 19.36 13.10
N THR A 324 -9.35 18.90 12.09
CA THR A 324 -10.75 19.28 11.91
C THR A 324 -11.61 18.78 13.07
N ALA A 325 -11.44 17.52 13.47
CA ALA A 325 -12.14 16.96 14.63
C ALA A 325 -11.79 17.68 15.94
N MET A 326 -10.53 18.10 16.10
CA MET A 326 -10.05 18.84 17.25
C MET A 326 -10.70 20.23 17.35
N PHE A 327 -10.74 21.01 16.27
CA PHE A 327 -11.42 22.31 16.27
C PHE A 327 -12.92 22.21 16.56
N ASN A 328 -13.54 21.08 16.25
CA ASN A 328 -14.95 20.83 16.57
C ASN A 328 -15.19 20.44 18.04
N ARG A 329 -14.18 19.93 18.75
CA ARG A 329 -14.33 19.40 20.11
C ARG A 329 -13.85 20.37 21.18
N GLU A 330 -12.73 21.04 20.93
CA GLU A 330 -12.04 21.81 21.96
C GLU A 330 -12.72 23.16 22.17
N LYS A 331 -12.91 23.51 23.45
CA LYS A 331 -13.53 24.78 23.91
C LYS A 331 -12.48 25.72 24.50
N GLU A 332 -11.29 25.77 23.90
CA GLU A 332 -10.25 26.72 24.30
C GLU A 332 -10.72 28.17 24.06
N PRO A 333 -10.07 29.19 24.66
CA PRO A 333 -10.41 30.59 24.44
C PRO A 333 -10.51 30.90 22.95
N PHE A 334 -11.59 31.58 22.55
CA PHE A 334 -11.95 31.80 21.15
C PHE A 334 -10.78 32.36 20.33
N ASP A 335 -10.02 33.32 20.89
CA ASP A 335 -8.86 33.91 20.22
C ASP A 335 -7.72 32.92 20.00
N ARG A 336 -7.50 31.97 20.92
CA ARG A 336 -6.44 30.96 20.78
C ARG A 336 -6.77 29.98 19.67
N ILE A 337 -7.99 29.42 19.65
CA ILE A 337 -8.43 28.54 18.57
C ILE A 337 -8.45 29.27 17.23
N ARG A 338 -8.93 30.52 17.20
CA ARG A 338 -8.97 31.32 15.98
C ARG A 338 -7.58 31.55 15.40
N ARG A 339 -6.58 31.86 16.24
CA ARG A 339 -5.18 32.00 15.81
C ARG A 339 -4.62 30.69 15.27
N ILE A 340 -4.79 29.59 16.00
CA ILE A 340 -4.32 28.27 15.56
C ILE A 340 -4.95 27.86 14.23
N ASN A 341 -6.28 28.04 14.10
CA ASN A 341 -7.00 27.75 12.85
C ASN A 341 -6.54 28.67 11.71
N GLY A 342 -6.28 29.95 11.99
CA GLY A 342 -5.74 30.90 11.02
C GLY A 342 -4.36 30.49 10.51
N VAL A 343 -3.43 30.15 11.42
CA VAL A 343 -2.10 29.64 11.06
C VAL A 343 -2.21 28.37 10.22
N TYR A 344 -3.01 27.40 10.68
CA TYR A 344 -3.24 26.16 9.94
C TYR A 344 -3.78 26.42 8.52
N THR A 345 -4.79 27.28 8.39
CA THR A 345 -5.39 27.62 7.10
C THR A 345 -4.38 28.28 6.16
N VAL A 346 -3.60 29.25 6.66
CA VAL A 346 -2.55 29.91 5.87
C VAL A 346 -1.47 28.91 5.45
N THR A 347 -1.05 28.02 6.34
CA THR A 347 -0.08 26.96 6.04
C THR A 347 -0.59 26.02 4.95
N VAL A 348 -1.85 25.58 5.03
CA VAL A 348 -2.48 24.73 4.00
C VAL A 348 -2.51 25.47 2.66
N ILE A 349 -2.93 26.74 2.62
CA ILE A 349 -2.98 27.53 1.38
C ILE A 349 -1.58 27.72 0.79
N ALA A 350 -0.57 28.03 1.60
CA ALA A 350 0.80 28.19 1.14
C ALA A 350 1.36 26.88 0.56
N ALA A 351 1.12 25.75 1.23
CA ALA A 351 1.52 24.43 0.74
C ALA A 351 0.77 24.05 -0.56
N MET A 352 -0.52 24.37 -0.67
CA MET A 352 -1.30 24.19 -1.90
C MET A 352 -0.72 25.00 -3.06
N ILE A 353 -0.41 26.28 -2.84
CA ILE A 353 0.21 27.14 -3.86
C ILE A 353 1.55 26.56 -4.28
N TRP A 354 2.38 26.13 -3.33
CA TRP A 354 3.66 25.48 -3.62
C TRP A 354 3.49 24.23 -4.51
N THR A 355 2.67 23.26 -4.08
CA THR A 355 2.40 22.02 -4.84
C THR A 355 1.90 22.31 -6.26
N MET A 356 1.11 23.37 -6.44
CA MET A 356 0.53 23.72 -7.74
C MET A 356 1.44 24.55 -8.65
N THR A 357 2.46 25.23 -8.11
CA THR A 357 3.31 26.16 -8.89
C THR A 357 4.76 25.71 -9.03
N PHE A 358 5.35 25.19 -7.95
CA PHE A 358 6.73 24.70 -7.90
C PHE A 358 6.81 23.16 -7.95
N GLY A 359 5.67 22.49 -7.74
CA GLY A 359 5.50 21.05 -7.50
C GLY A 359 5.85 20.05 -8.60
N SER A 360 6.67 20.36 -9.60
CA SER A 360 6.90 19.46 -10.75
C SER A 360 8.37 19.36 -11.13
N VAL A 361 9.22 19.06 -10.15
CA VAL A 361 10.67 18.95 -10.33
C VAL A 361 11.07 17.55 -10.82
N VAL A 362 10.26 16.53 -10.54
CA VAL A 362 10.52 15.15 -10.98
C VAL A 362 9.66 14.87 -12.21
N GLY A 363 10.28 14.87 -13.39
CA GLY A 363 9.72 14.35 -14.64
C GLY A 363 10.32 12.99 -14.97
N SER A 364 9.48 12.05 -15.41
CA SER A 364 9.73 10.75 -16.08
C SER A 364 11.11 10.08 -15.88
N GLN A 365 11.32 9.40 -14.73
CA GLN A 365 12.54 8.63 -14.43
C GLN A 365 12.23 7.19 -13.98
N TYR A 366 11.48 6.47 -14.79
CA TYR A 366 10.84 5.22 -14.37
C TYR A 366 11.75 3.97 -14.36
N LEU A 367 12.80 3.91 -15.18
CA LEU A 367 13.57 2.66 -15.37
C LEU A 367 15.09 2.82 -15.46
N TYR A 368 15.58 3.96 -15.94
CA TYR A 368 17.02 4.19 -16.10
C TYR A 368 17.35 5.42 -15.30
N GLY A 369 17.53 5.26 -13.98
CA GLY A 369 18.15 6.29 -13.16
C GLY A 369 19.30 6.86 -13.96
N HIS A 370 19.14 8.08 -14.48
CA HIS A 370 20.22 8.68 -15.23
C HIS A 370 21.42 8.75 -14.27
N ILE A 371 22.62 8.75 -14.82
CA ILE A 371 23.87 9.01 -14.08
C ILE A 371 23.77 10.28 -13.19
N TYR A 372 22.76 11.14 -13.44
CA TYR A 372 22.45 12.38 -12.72
C TYR A 372 21.00 12.49 -12.17
N GLY A 373 20.21 11.41 -12.17
CA GLY A 373 18.78 11.38 -11.76
C GLY A 373 18.52 10.72 -10.41
N SER A 374 17.34 10.94 -9.82
CA SER A 374 16.95 10.36 -8.52
C SER A 374 16.24 9.01 -8.75
N ASN A 375 16.48 8.00 -7.89
CA ASN A 375 15.81 6.69 -7.95
C ASN A 375 14.33 6.72 -7.48
N ILE A 376 13.74 7.90 -7.44
CA ILE A 376 12.37 8.20 -7.00
C ILE A 376 11.61 8.69 -8.22
N SER A 377 10.54 7.99 -8.58
CA SER A 377 9.78 8.19 -9.81
C SER A 377 8.36 8.70 -9.52
N ASP A 378 7.85 9.54 -10.41
CA ASP A 378 6.41 9.69 -10.58
C ASP A 378 5.89 8.51 -11.44
N GLU A 379 5.56 7.42 -10.76
CA GLU A 379 5.01 6.20 -11.37
C GLU A 379 3.76 6.49 -12.20
N ARG A 380 2.93 7.42 -11.72
CA ARG A 380 1.72 7.79 -12.44
C ARG A 380 2.10 8.40 -13.77
N GLU A 381 3.04 9.33 -13.82
CA GLU A 381 3.46 9.95 -15.08
C GLU A 381 3.86 8.91 -16.14
N PHE A 382 4.61 7.88 -15.74
CA PHE A 382 5.03 6.81 -16.65
C PHE A 382 3.87 5.94 -17.13
N TYR A 383 3.04 5.45 -16.21
CA TYR A 383 1.99 4.48 -16.52
C TYR A 383 0.69 5.11 -17.04
N PHE A 384 0.40 6.37 -16.71
CA PHE A 384 -0.86 7.04 -17.06
C PHE A 384 -1.23 6.93 -18.54
N PRO A 385 -0.31 7.05 -19.52
CA PRO A 385 -0.63 6.89 -20.93
C PRO A 385 -1.33 5.57 -21.27
N THR A 386 -0.91 4.45 -20.67
CA THR A 386 -1.48 3.12 -20.94
C THR A 386 -2.47 2.66 -19.87
N THR A 387 -2.29 3.03 -18.60
CA THR A 387 -3.12 2.57 -17.47
C THR A 387 -4.07 3.65 -16.93
N GLY A 388 -4.21 4.80 -17.60
CA GLY A 388 -5.16 5.84 -17.23
C GLY A 388 -6.60 5.49 -17.60
N PHE A 389 -7.57 5.84 -16.75
CA PHE A 389 -9.01 5.59 -16.97
C PHE A 389 -9.49 6.17 -18.30
N CYS A 390 -9.24 7.46 -18.53
CA CYS A 390 -9.67 8.16 -19.76
C CYS A 390 -9.00 7.60 -21.02
N ASN A 391 -7.75 7.15 -20.92
CA ASN A 391 -7.00 6.58 -22.04
C ASN A 391 -7.57 5.21 -22.43
N ASN A 392 -7.83 4.35 -21.46
CA ASN A 392 -8.46 3.06 -21.69
C ASN A 392 -9.90 3.17 -22.17
N LEU A 393 -10.68 4.10 -21.62
CA LEU A 393 -12.05 4.35 -22.11
C LEU A 393 -12.04 4.82 -23.57
N ARG A 394 -11.10 5.71 -23.92
CA ARG A 394 -10.93 6.20 -25.29
C ARG A 394 -10.48 5.11 -26.25
N SER A 395 -9.50 4.30 -25.86
CA SER A 395 -9.03 3.15 -26.65
C SER A 395 -10.17 2.16 -26.85
N LEU A 396 -10.92 1.82 -25.80
CA LEU A 396 -12.06 0.91 -25.91
C LEU A 396 -13.14 1.40 -26.88
N ILE A 397 -13.46 2.70 -26.86
CA ILE A 397 -14.45 3.29 -27.78
C ILE A 397 -13.95 3.33 -29.22
N LYS A 398 -12.66 3.61 -29.44
CA LYS A 398 -12.09 3.80 -30.78
C LYS A 398 -11.65 2.51 -31.46
N GLU A 399 -11.06 1.61 -30.69
CA GLU A 399 -10.34 0.43 -31.16
C GLU A 399 -11.00 -0.88 -30.72
N GLY A 400 -11.99 -0.81 -29.82
CA GLY A 400 -12.69 -2.00 -29.31
C GLY A 400 -11.90 -2.80 -28.27
N LYS A 401 -10.72 -2.32 -27.86
CA LYS A 401 -9.86 -2.93 -26.83
C LYS A 401 -9.32 -1.88 -25.86
N THR A 402 -8.85 -2.31 -24.69
CA THR A 402 -8.15 -1.46 -23.73
C THR A 402 -6.66 -1.37 -24.05
N CYS A 403 -6.02 -0.24 -23.73
CA CYS A 403 -4.60 -0.02 -23.99
C CYS A 403 -3.68 -0.34 -22.80
N TRP A 404 -4.21 -0.65 -21.62
CA TRP A 404 -3.39 -1.05 -20.47
C TRP A 404 -2.61 -2.35 -20.73
N GLN A 405 -3.13 -3.22 -21.60
CA GLN A 405 -2.47 -4.46 -22.01
C GLN A 405 -1.20 -4.20 -22.81
N ASP A 406 -1.14 -3.07 -23.52
CA ASP A 406 -0.01 -2.66 -24.37
C ASP A 406 1.11 -1.97 -23.55
N THR A 407 1.10 -2.06 -22.21
CA THR A 407 2.10 -1.41 -21.33
C THR A 407 3.48 -2.03 -21.46
N TRP A 408 3.55 -3.34 -21.67
CA TRP A 408 4.80 -4.08 -21.85
C TRP A 408 4.73 -4.90 -23.14
N SER A 409 5.90 -5.13 -23.75
CA SER A 409 6.02 -5.95 -24.96
C SER A 409 6.07 -7.45 -24.59
N ASP A 410 5.32 -8.25 -25.33
CA ASP A 410 5.37 -9.72 -25.24
C ASP A 410 6.46 -10.35 -26.13
N GLU A 411 7.20 -9.55 -26.93
CA GLU A 411 8.19 -10.06 -27.91
C GLU A 411 9.24 -10.99 -27.26
N GLY A 412 9.62 -10.71 -26.01
CA GLY A 412 10.56 -11.55 -25.25
C GLY A 412 10.02 -12.92 -24.83
N LEU A 413 8.70 -13.12 -24.87
CA LEU A 413 8.03 -14.35 -24.43
C LEU A 413 7.77 -15.33 -25.57
N GLU A 414 7.93 -14.90 -26.83
CA GLU A 414 7.74 -15.77 -28.01
C GLU A 414 8.69 -16.97 -27.98
N TYR A 415 9.92 -16.78 -27.52
CA TYR A 415 10.91 -17.84 -27.35
C TYR A 415 10.41 -18.92 -26.38
N ILE A 416 9.91 -18.53 -25.21
CA ILE A 416 9.39 -19.44 -24.18
C ILE A 416 8.25 -20.30 -24.74
N ARG A 417 7.33 -19.66 -25.47
CA ARG A 417 6.18 -20.35 -26.09
C ARG A 417 6.62 -21.28 -27.23
N ARG A 418 7.61 -20.88 -28.04
CA ARG A 418 8.10 -21.65 -29.18
C ARG A 418 8.86 -22.91 -28.77
N GLU A 419 9.67 -22.81 -27.72
CA GLU A 419 10.44 -23.95 -27.20
C GLU A 419 9.61 -24.81 -26.22
N GLU A 420 8.33 -24.50 -26.01
CA GLU A 420 7.40 -25.21 -25.11
C GLU A 420 7.85 -25.27 -23.63
N PHE A 421 8.66 -24.29 -23.19
CA PHE A 421 9.09 -24.18 -21.80
C PHE A 421 7.92 -23.87 -20.86
N LYS A 422 8.03 -24.32 -19.60
CA LYS A 422 7.00 -24.08 -18.56
C LYS A 422 7.00 -22.66 -18.02
N GLY A 423 8.13 -21.97 -18.15
CA GLY A 423 8.33 -20.61 -17.70
C GLY A 423 9.75 -20.13 -17.88
N SER A 424 10.05 -18.94 -17.38
CA SER A 424 11.43 -18.46 -17.29
C SER A 424 11.54 -17.30 -16.31
N ILE A 425 12.77 -16.93 -16.01
CA ILE A 425 13.12 -15.69 -15.30
C ILE A 425 13.52 -14.64 -16.33
N VAL A 426 12.63 -13.68 -16.57
CA VAL A 426 12.73 -12.67 -17.63
C VAL A 426 12.92 -11.29 -17.00
N GLU A 427 13.83 -10.49 -17.55
CA GLU A 427 14.05 -9.13 -17.04
C GLU A 427 12.79 -8.26 -17.16
N ASN A 428 12.46 -7.55 -16.06
CA ASN A 428 11.30 -6.65 -15.98
C ASN A 428 9.95 -7.34 -16.29
N ALA A 429 9.84 -8.64 -16.03
CA ALA A 429 8.55 -9.34 -16.04
C ALA A 429 7.71 -8.94 -14.82
N ALA A 430 7.08 -7.77 -14.94
CA ALA A 430 6.30 -7.15 -13.90
C ALA A 430 4.81 -7.47 -14.02
N GLY A 431 3.98 -6.87 -13.15
CA GLY A 431 2.63 -7.33 -12.86
C GLY A 431 1.70 -7.45 -14.08
N ILE A 432 1.68 -6.45 -14.98
CA ILE A 432 0.82 -6.44 -16.17
C ILE A 432 1.27 -7.49 -17.18
N LEU A 433 2.58 -7.66 -17.38
CA LEU A 433 3.11 -8.65 -18.31
C LEU A 433 2.71 -10.06 -17.86
N VAL A 434 2.87 -10.36 -16.56
CA VAL A 434 2.45 -11.64 -15.97
C VAL A 434 0.94 -11.79 -16.01
N TYR A 435 0.15 -10.73 -15.82
CA TYR A 435 -1.31 -10.82 -15.90
C TYR A 435 -1.81 -11.18 -17.31
N ASN A 436 -1.19 -10.61 -18.35
CA ASN A 436 -1.51 -10.93 -19.73
C ASN A 436 -1.07 -12.35 -20.12
N ASN A 437 0.02 -12.84 -19.52
CA ASN A 437 0.63 -14.14 -19.81
C ASN A 437 0.56 -15.10 -18.61
N SER A 438 -0.53 -15.05 -17.85
CA SER A 438 -0.63 -15.74 -16.55
C SER A 438 -0.76 -17.27 -16.68
N ASP A 439 -0.79 -17.78 -17.91
CA ASP A 439 -0.73 -19.20 -18.25
C ASP A 439 0.70 -19.77 -18.15
N ILE A 440 1.73 -18.92 -18.13
CA ILE A 440 3.14 -19.29 -18.07
C ILE A 440 3.72 -18.90 -16.70
N TYR A 441 4.65 -19.70 -16.18
CA TYR A 441 5.45 -19.28 -15.03
C TYR A 441 6.38 -18.13 -15.42
N LEU A 442 6.18 -16.95 -14.84
CA LEU A 442 7.00 -15.78 -15.12
C LEU A 442 7.40 -15.09 -13.83
N ASN A 443 8.67 -14.73 -13.75
CA ASN A 443 9.25 -13.94 -12.68
C ASN A 443 10.39 -13.09 -13.24
N ASP A 444 10.77 -12.06 -12.49
CA ASP A 444 11.87 -11.18 -12.82
C ASP A 444 13.00 -11.22 -11.79
N THR A 445 14.04 -10.45 -12.05
CA THR A 445 15.20 -10.33 -11.15
C THR A 445 14.94 -9.44 -9.93
N TYR A 446 13.79 -8.76 -9.81
CA TYR A 446 13.34 -8.15 -8.55
C TYR A 446 12.70 -9.16 -7.62
N CYS A 447 12.29 -10.32 -8.16
CA CYS A 447 11.93 -11.53 -7.42
C CYS A 447 10.69 -11.39 -6.53
N LEU A 448 9.78 -10.46 -6.84
CA LEU A 448 8.57 -10.22 -6.05
C LEU A 448 7.68 -11.48 -5.95
N GLY A 449 7.60 -12.25 -7.03
CA GLY A 449 6.86 -13.51 -7.12
C GLY A 449 7.72 -14.78 -7.10
N ASP A 450 9.04 -14.67 -6.98
CA ASP A 450 9.97 -15.81 -7.05
C ASP A 450 10.34 -16.33 -5.65
N PRO A 451 10.11 -17.61 -5.34
CA PRO A 451 10.35 -18.13 -3.99
C PRO A 451 11.82 -18.40 -3.69
N LEU A 452 12.66 -18.73 -4.66
CA LEU A 452 14.08 -19.01 -4.41
C LEU A 452 14.88 -17.72 -4.35
N MET A 453 14.88 -16.97 -5.44
CA MET A 453 15.72 -15.80 -5.58
C MET A 453 15.38 -14.74 -4.53
N SER A 454 14.12 -14.59 -4.13
CA SER A 454 13.75 -13.65 -3.05
C SER A 454 14.49 -13.87 -1.72
N ARG A 455 15.05 -15.07 -1.51
CA ARG A 455 15.84 -15.46 -0.34
C ARG A 455 17.35 -15.41 -0.59
N LEU A 456 17.78 -15.18 -1.83
CA LEU A 456 19.17 -14.88 -2.17
C LEU A 456 19.48 -13.40 -1.90
N PRO A 457 20.75 -13.06 -1.60
CA PRO A 457 21.16 -11.68 -1.40
C PRO A 457 20.92 -10.85 -2.66
N ALA A 458 20.64 -9.56 -2.45
CA ALA A 458 20.57 -8.61 -3.55
C ALA A 458 21.98 -8.38 -4.14
N ALA A 459 22.05 -8.25 -5.46
CA ALA A 459 23.25 -7.77 -6.14
C ALA A 459 23.34 -6.26 -5.94
N TYR A 460 24.47 -5.78 -5.42
CA TYR A 460 24.65 -4.35 -5.21
C TYR A 460 25.06 -3.67 -6.53
N HIS A 461 24.27 -2.69 -6.96
CA HIS A 461 24.58 -1.82 -8.09
C HIS A 461 24.34 -0.36 -7.68
N GLU A 462 25.28 0.53 -7.98
CA GLU A 462 24.96 1.97 -8.00
C GLU A 462 24.54 2.40 -9.41
N PRO A 463 23.44 3.16 -9.55
CA PRO A 463 22.51 3.59 -8.51
C PRO A 463 21.55 2.46 -8.08
N TRP A 464 21.29 2.32 -6.78
CA TRP A 464 20.32 1.33 -6.24
C TRP A 464 18.96 1.96 -5.94
N ARG A 465 17.89 1.18 -6.11
CA ARG A 465 16.49 1.65 -5.95
C ARG A 465 15.80 0.97 -4.77
N VAL A 466 15.29 1.77 -3.84
CA VAL A 466 14.53 1.28 -2.68
C VAL A 466 13.36 0.42 -3.17
N GLY A 467 13.26 -0.81 -2.66
CA GLY A 467 12.19 -1.74 -3.01
C GLY A 467 12.35 -2.49 -4.33
N HIS A 468 13.36 -2.16 -5.15
CA HIS A 468 13.64 -2.75 -6.46
C HIS A 468 15.14 -3.05 -6.58
N LEU A 469 15.63 -3.95 -5.73
CA LEU A 469 16.99 -4.46 -5.82
C LEU A 469 17.00 -5.75 -6.63
N ARG A 470 17.89 -5.82 -7.61
CA ARG A 470 18.03 -6.98 -8.48
C ARG A 470 18.79 -8.09 -7.77
N ARG A 471 18.57 -9.31 -8.24
CA ARG A 471 19.31 -10.51 -7.87
C ARG A 471 19.90 -11.13 -9.12
N ILE A 472 21.12 -11.66 -8.99
CA ILE A 472 21.74 -12.44 -10.04
C ILE A 472 21.03 -13.80 -10.06
N CYS A 473 20.37 -14.09 -11.17
CA CYS A 473 19.71 -15.38 -11.39
C CYS A 473 20.76 -16.41 -11.81
N PRO A 474 20.98 -17.49 -11.04
CA PRO A 474 21.86 -18.58 -11.48
C PRO A 474 21.31 -19.19 -12.78
N GLU A 475 22.17 -19.41 -13.79
CA GLU A 475 21.72 -19.96 -15.08
C GLU A 475 21.01 -21.31 -14.91
N GLU A 476 21.55 -22.18 -14.06
CA GLU A 476 20.96 -23.48 -13.74
C GLU A 476 19.60 -23.36 -13.04
N TYR A 477 19.35 -22.29 -12.29
CA TYR A 477 18.02 -22.02 -11.73
C TYR A 477 17.03 -21.60 -12.82
N ARG A 478 17.44 -20.73 -13.76
CA ARG A 478 16.59 -20.37 -14.91
C ARG A 478 16.20 -21.61 -15.71
N TYR A 479 17.16 -22.48 -16.01
CA TYR A 479 16.88 -23.75 -16.68
C TYR A 479 16.01 -24.69 -15.84
N SER A 480 16.18 -24.68 -14.51
CA SER A 480 15.32 -25.47 -13.62
C SER A 480 13.85 -25.04 -13.68
N VAL A 481 13.59 -23.74 -13.86
CA VAL A 481 12.26 -23.18 -14.06
C VAL A 481 11.70 -23.53 -15.45
N GLU A 482 12.53 -23.43 -16.49
CA GLU A 482 12.15 -23.73 -17.88
C GLU A 482 11.73 -25.19 -18.07
N GLU A 483 12.50 -26.11 -17.50
CA GLU A 483 12.32 -27.58 -17.60
C GLU A 483 11.45 -28.17 -16.47
N ASP A 484 11.02 -27.36 -15.51
CA ASP A 484 10.28 -27.78 -14.31
C ASP A 484 10.98 -28.89 -13.51
N LYS A 485 12.31 -28.78 -13.38
CA LYS A 485 13.17 -29.77 -12.74
C LYS A 485 14.35 -29.11 -12.05
N ASN A 486 14.59 -29.43 -10.78
CA ASN A 486 15.80 -28.97 -10.09
C ASN A 486 17.06 -29.61 -10.73
N ILE A 487 17.82 -28.80 -11.47
CA ILE A 487 19.08 -29.20 -12.12
C ILE A 487 20.30 -28.42 -11.60
N ILE A 488 20.13 -27.69 -10.50
CA ILE A 488 21.20 -26.92 -9.84
C ILE A 488 22.29 -27.88 -9.39
N SER A 489 23.54 -27.58 -9.73
CA SER A 489 24.72 -28.41 -9.47
C SER A 489 25.35 -28.13 -8.10
N ASP A 490 25.30 -26.89 -7.62
CA ASP A 490 25.72 -26.55 -6.27
C ASP A 490 24.84 -27.28 -5.23
N PRO A 491 25.43 -28.11 -4.35
CA PRO A 491 24.65 -28.98 -3.47
C PRO A 491 23.82 -28.21 -2.43
N ASP A 492 24.30 -27.05 -1.98
CA ASP A 492 23.65 -26.27 -0.92
C ASP A 492 22.44 -25.53 -1.50
N LEU A 493 22.60 -24.87 -2.64
CA LEU A 493 21.49 -24.23 -3.34
C LEU A 493 20.47 -25.25 -3.86
N HIS A 494 20.94 -26.42 -4.33
CA HIS A 494 20.06 -27.53 -4.73
C HIS A 494 19.18 -27.98 -3.57
N GLU A 495 19.76 -28.27 -2.40
CA GLU A 495 18.99 -28.68 -1.23
C GLU A 495 18.03 -27.57 -0.77
N PHE A 496 18.48 -26.31 -0.78
CA PHE A 496 17.64 -25.19 -0.38
C PHE A 496 16.42 -25.05 -1.31
N TYR A 497 16.63 -25.18 -2.62
CA TYR A 497 15.55 -25.13 -3.59
C TYR A 497 14.59 -26.33 -3.44
N ASP A 498 15.08 -27.53 -3.14
CA ASP A 498 14.21 -28.68 -2.80
C ASP A 498 13.31 -28.38 -1.61
N LYS A 499 13.81 -27.73 -0.55
CA LYS A 499 12.98 -27.32 0.59
C LYS A 499 11.90 -26.32 0.17
N ILE A 500 12.24 -25.40 -0.72
CA ILE A 500 11.28 -24.44 -1.28
C ILE A 500 10.20 -25.17 -2.07
N LEU A 501 10.56 -26.11 -2.94
CA LEU A 501 9.59 -26.90 -3.72
C LEU A 501 8.66 -27.71 -2.81
N ILE A 502 9.17 -28.29 -1.72
CA ILE A 502 8.34 -28.97 -0.71
C ILE A 502 7.31 -28.00 -0.11
N ILE A 503 7.73 -26.77 0.24
CA ILE A 503 6.85 -25.74 0.81
C ILE A 503 5.80 -25.27 -0.21
N THR A 504 6.22 -24.90 -1.41
CA THR A 504 5.39 -24.21 -2.41
C THR A 504 4.52 -25.17 -3.21
N ARG A 505 4.96 -26.41 -3.45
CA ARG A 505 4.29 -27.38 -4.31
C ARG A 505 3.76 -28.63 -3.59
N GLY A 506 4.37 -29.03 -2.46
CA GLY A 506 3.98 -30.24 -1.72
C GLY A 506 2.52 -30.26 -1.22
N GLU A 507 2.00 -31.41 -0.80
CA GLU A 507 0.62 -31.49 -0.28
C GLU A 507 0.44 -30.66 1.00
N LEU A 508 -0.65 -29.89 1.08
CA LEU A 508 -0.87 -28.91 2.17
C LEU A 508 -0.76 -29.52 3.58
N PHE A 509 -1.28 -30.74 3.76
CA PHE A 509 -1.31 -31.46 5.04
C PHE A 509 -0.19 -32.49 5.21
N SER A 510 0.79 -32.53 4.30
CA SER A 510 1.96 -33.39 4.44
C SER A 510 2.74 -33.04 5.71
N GLY A 511 3.06 -34.05 6.52
CA GLY A 511 3.90 -33.88 7.71
C GLY A 511 5.31 -33.42 7.37
N GLU A 512 5.84 -33.83 6.21
CA GLU A 512 7.12 -33.35 5.68
C GLU A 512 7.04 -31.85 5.40
N ARG A 513 6.01 -31.41 4.65
CA ARG A 513 5.82 -29.98 4.34
C ARG A 513 5.70 -29.13 5.61
N ILE A 514 4.90 -29.56 6.58
CA ILE A 514 4.72 -28.82 7.84
C ILE A 514 6.05 -28.70 8.60
N ARG A 515 6.84 -29.79 8.68
CA ARG A 515 8.17 -29.76 9.30
C ARG A 515 9.10 -28.80 8.54
N THR A 516 9.14 -28.87 7.21
CA THR A 516 9.99 -27.98 6.40
C THR A 516 9.60 -26.51 6.57
N ILE A 517 8.31 -26.18 6.67
CA ILE A 517 7.84 -24.81 6.98
C ILE A 517 8.38 -24.36 8.34
N LEU A 518 8.27 -25.19 9.37
CA LEU A 518 8.76 -24.85 10.70
C LEU A 518 10.28 -24.65 10.69
N ASP A 519 11.03 -25.56 10.07
CA ASP A 519 12.48 -25.50 9.99
C ASP A 519 12.96 -24.27 9.19
N MET A 520 12.29 -23.93 8.09
CA MET A 520 12.55 -22.73 7.29
C MET A 520 12.31 -21.44 8.08
N ASN A 521 11.19 -21.33 8.81
CA ASN A 521 10.90 -20.14 9.62
C ASN A 521 11.76 -20.05 10.89
N LEU A 522 12.42 -21.14 11.30
CA LEU A 522 13.39 -21.16 12.40
C LEU A 522 14.84 -20.92 11.93
N GLY A 523 15.05 -20.65 10.64
CA GLY A 523 16.38 -20.38 10.06
C GLY A 523 17.28 -21.61 9.96
N ARG A 524 16.73 -22.84 10.02
CA ARG A 524 17.56 -24.06 9.99
C ARG A 524 18.23 -24.31 8.65
N TYR A 525 17.74 -23.70 7.59
CA TYR A 525 18.28 -23.81 6.23
C TYR A 525 19.11 -22.59 5.80
N ASP A 526 19.27 -21.58 6.66
CA ASP A 526 19.98 -20.34 6.32
C ASP A 526 21.45 -20.60 5.95
N HIS A 527 22.07 -21.59 6.63
CA HIS A 527 23.43 -22.04 6.35
C HIS A 527 23.67 -22.51 4.90
N LEU A 528 22.63 -23.02 4.22
CA LEU A 528 22.73 -23.45 2.83
C LEU A 528 22.91 -22.24 1.89
N VAL A 529 22.17 -21.16 2.16
CA VAL A 529 22.33 -19.91 1.41
C VAL A 529 23.66 -19.26 1.72
N GLU A 530 24.08 -19.23 3.00
CA GLU A 530 25.38 -18.69 3.40
C GLU A 530 26.54 -19.43 2.71
N SER A 531 26.51 -20.78 2.71
CA SER A 531 27.52 -21.62 2.05
C SER A 531 27.55 -21.39 0.53
N TYR A 532 26.38 -21.33 -0.12
CA TYR A 532 26.27 -20.99 -1.55
C TYR A 532 26.91 -19.62 -1.86
N VAL A 533 26.65 -18.60 -1.03
CA VAL A 533 27.24 -17.25 -1.20
C VAL A 533 28.76 -17.28 -1.00
N GLU A 534 29.27 -18.10 -0.09
CA GLU A 534 30.72 -18.27 0.11
C GLU A 534 31.40 -18.94 -1.09
N HIS A 535 30.74 -19.91 -1.73
CA HIS A 535 31.22 -20.54 -2.96
C HIS A 535 31.11 -19.64 -4.20
N HIS A 536 30.13 -18.73 -4.20
CA HIS A 536 29.78 -17.87 -5.33
C HIS A 536 29.79 -16.37 -4.97
N PRO A 537 30.94 -15.78 -4.58
CA PRO A 537 31.00 -14.38 -4.16
C PRO A 537 30.58 -13.39 -5.25
N GLU A 538 30.61 -13.78 -6.53
CA GLU A 538 30.13 -13.01 -7.67
C GLU A 538 28.64 -12.63 -7.59
N ILE A 539 27.81 -13.34 -6.80
CA ILE A 539 26.39 -12.98 -6.67
C ILE A 539 26.16 -11.70 -5.84
N LEU A 540 27.18 -11.25 -5.10
CA LEU A 540 27.13 -10.04 -4.30
C LEU A 540 27.52 -8.79 -5.10
N VAL A 541 28.22 -8.97 -6.22
CA VAL A 541 28.79 -7.90 -7.05
C VAL A 541 28.55 -8.28 -8.51
N SER A 542 27.65 -7.60 -9.23
CA SER A 542 27.63 -7.84 -10.68
C SER A 542 28.88 -7.25 -11.30
N GLU A 543 29.47 -7.97 -12.26
CA GLU A 543 30.35 -7.34 -13.23
C GLU A 543 29.53 -6.32 -14.06
N GLU A 544 30.16 -5.19 -14.39
CA GLU A 544 29.57 -4.06 -15.12
C GLU A 544 29.10 -4.42 -16.55
#